data_AF-A0A6N7INX4-F1
#
_entry.id   AF-A0A6N7INX4-F1
#
_cell.length_a   1.000
_cell.length_b   1.000
_cell.length_c   1.000
_cell.angle_alpha   90.00
_cell.angle_beta   90.00
_cell.angle_gamma   90.00
#
_symmetry.space_group_name_H-M   'P 1'
#
loop_
_entity.id
_entity.type
_entity.pdbx_description
1 polymer ?
#
loop_
_entity_poly.entity_id
_entity_poly.type
_entity_poly.pdbx_seq_one_letter_code
_entity_poly.pdbx_strand_id
1 'polypeptide(L)'
;MAENVRKKVTIPDLQRKKANKEMIVMAGIPDYPNALAADKIGIDIACASDAGAMTLFGRETTLTVPFYEELVLTQAVARGTKYALVLADMPYMSYHISKEEAIRNAGRLVSEGGADGMKCEGDKYTAENIKAIVRAGIPVMGHIGLTPMRVTQIGGFRAQGTTAEAAKRLVDDALAMEDAGCFALLLEVVPAELGQYITERLSIPVISLGAGPYCDGVHIVGADMFNLYDRFLPRHSKVYVNLREVLERVYSEYKNDVLTRSYPEPKHDVHMKPGEYERFIELVK
;
A
#
# COMPACT_ATOMS: atom_id res chain seq x y z
N MET A 1 -24.41 -16.21 -23.06
CA MET A 1 -23.11 -15.53 -23.12
C MET A 1 -22.44 -15.81 -21.79
N ALA A 2 -21.28 -16.47 -21.76
CA ALA A 2 -20.59 -16.66 -20.49
C ALA A 2 -20.23 -15.26 -19.95
N GLU A 3 -20.73 -14.91 -18.77
CA GLU A 3 -20.26 -13.72 -18.07
C GLU A 3 -18.73 -13.78 -18.03
N ASN A 4 -18.08 -12.73 -18.50
CA ASN A 4 -16.63 -12.67 -18.55
C ASN A 4 -16.15 -12.50 -17.10
N VAL A 5 -16.03 -13.61 -16.37
CA VAL A 5 -15.64 -13.62 -14.96
C VAL A 5 -14.23 -13.04 -14.86
N ARG A 6 -14.10 -11.90 -14.18
CA ARG A 6 -12.81 -11.26 -13.95
C ARG A 6 -11.86 -12.24 -13.27
N LYS A 7 -10.64 -12.34 -13.79
CA LYS A 7 -9.59 -13.19 -13.24
C LYS A 7 -8.67 -12.37 -12.34
N LYS A 8 -7.99 -13.07 -11.43
CA LYS A 8 -6.94 -12.47 -10.61
C LYS A 8 -5.77 -12.05 -11.50
N VAL A 9 -5.23 -10.86 -11.27
CA VAL A 9 -4.06 -10.30 -11.95
C VAL A 9 -2.83 -11.09 -11.53
N THR A 10 -2.03 -11.48 -12.51
CA THR A 10 -0.82 -12.26 -12.32
C THR A 10 0.41 -11.51 -12.84
N ILE A 11 1.60 -11.96 -12.44
CA ILE A 11 2.86 -11.38 -12.93
C ILE A 11 2.97 -11.40 -14.47
N PRO A 12 2.60 -12.50 -15.17
CA PRO A 12 2.52 -12.49 -16.64
C PRO A 12 1.55 -11.43 -17.21
N ASP A 13 0.47 -11.10 -16.50
CA ASP A 13 -0.42 -10.02 -16.94
C ASP A 13 0.26 -8.65 -16.89
N LEU A 14 1.05 -8.39 -15.83
CA LEU A 14 1.82 -7.15 -15.69
C LEU A 14 2.93 -7.04 -16.75
N GLN A 15 3.62 -8.15 -17.03
CA GLN A 15 4.62 -8.21 -18.11
C GLN A 15 4.00 -7.95 -19.48
N ARG A 16 2.81 -8.52 -19.74
CA ARG A 16 2.05 -8.25 -20.95
C ARG A 16 1.63 -6.79 -21.04
N LYS A 17 1.20 -6.18 -19.94
CA LYS A 17 0.88 -4.74 -19.89
C LYS A 17 2.07 -3.87 -20.30
N LYS A 18 3.27 -4.13 -19.75
CA LYS A 18 4.51 -3.47 -20.20
C LYS A 18 4.73 -3.65 -21.71
N ALA A 19 4.69 -4.89 -22.21
CA ALA A 19 4.91 -5.18 -23.63
C ALA A 19 3.92 -4.46 -24.56
N ASN A 20 2.66 -4.32 -24.11
CA ASN A 20 1.60 -3.63 -24.82
C ASN A 20 1.57 -2.12 -24.59
N LYS A 21 2.44 -1.57 -23.72
CA LYS A 21 2.40 -0.18 -23.26
C LYS A 21 1.07 0.22 -22.61
N GLU A 22 0.44 -0.73 -21.92
CA GLU A 22 -0.74 -0.52 -21.09
C GLU A 22 -0.32 -0.16 -19.66
N MET A 23 -0.92 0.88 -19.08
CA MET A 23 -0.57 1.32 -17.74
C MET A 23 -0.96 0.29 -16.67
N ILE A 24 -0.05 0.08 -15.73
CA ILE A 24 -0.27 -0.67 -14.49
C ILE A 24 -0.74 0.32 -13.41
N VAL A 25 -1.91 0.04 -12.82
CA VAL A 25 -2.49 0.81 -11.73
C VAL A 25 -2.23 0.11 -10.42
N MET A 26 -1.35 0.69 -9.60
CA MET A 26 -1.02 0.22 -8.26
C MET A 26 -1.47 1.25 -7.22
N ALA A 27 -1.96 0.79 -6.07
CA ALA A 27 -2.32 1.69 -4.97
C ALA A 27 -1.87 1.10 -3.62
N GLY A 28 -1.42 1.98 -2.72
CA GLY A 28 -1.30 1.64 -1.31
C GLY A 28 -2.69 1.50 -0.70
N ILE A 29 -2.97 0.38 -0.05
CA ILE A 29 -4.27 0.06 0.53
C ILE A 29 -4.12 -0.03 2.05
N PRO A 30 -4.76 0.88 2.81
CA PRO A 30 -4.59 0.92 4.27
C PRO A 30 -5.50 -0.08 5.00
N ASP A 31 -6.59 -0.57 4.41
CA ASP A 31 -7.51 -1.42 5.17
C ASP A 31 -8.43 -2.24 4.27
N TYR A 32 -9.26 -3.06 4.92
CA TYR A 32 -10.23 -3.92 4.26
C TYR A 32 -11.30 -3.15 3.44
N PRO A 33 -11.96 -2.08 3.94
CA PRO A 33 -12.89 -1.29 3.13
C PRO A 33 -12.26 -0.69 1.86
N ASN A 34 -11.05 -0.15 1.97
CA ASN A 34 -10.31 0.38 0.83
C ASN A 34 -9.93 -0.74 -0.15
N ALA A 35 -9.54 -1.92 0.35
CA ALA A 35 -9.26 -3.09 -0.47
C ALA A 35 -10.49 -3.52 -1.28
N LEU A 36 -11.67 -3.60 -0.65
CA LEU A 36 -12.93 -3.93 -1.34
C LEU A 36 -13.26 -2.92 -2.44
N ALA A 37 -13.13 -1.63 -2.14
CA ALA A 37 -13.43 -0.56 -3.08
C ALA A 37 -12.48 -0.59 -4.29
N ALA A 38 -11.18 -0.68 -4.03
CA ALA A 38 -10.16 -0.69 -5.06
C ALA A 38 -10.21 -1.96 -5.92
N ASP A 39 -10.37 -3.12 -5.28
CA ASP A 39 -10.49 -4.39 -5.99
C ASP A 39 -11.72 -4.40 -6.89
N LYS A 40 -12.87 -3.89 -6.43
CA LYS A 40 -14.11 -3.83 -7.22
C LYS A 40 -13.95 -3.08 -8.55
N ILE A 41 -13.17 -2.00 -8.57
CA ILE A 41 -13.08 -1.11 -9.74
C ILE A 41 -12.06 -1.53 -10.79
N GLY A 42 -11.14 -2.46 -10.48
CA GLY A 42 -10.20 -2.92 -11.50
C GLY A 42 -8.72 -2.64 -11.28
N ILE A 43 -8.26 -2.21 -10.08
CA ILE A 43 -6.82 -1.97 -9.91
C ILE A 43 -6.01 -3.25 -10.12
N ASP A 44 -4.77 -3.10 -10.61
CA ASP A 44 -3.92 -4.24 -10.95
C ASP A 44 -3.22 -4.81 -9.70
N ILE A 45 -2.72 -3.91 -8.85
CA ILE A 45 -1.91 -4.25 -7.68
C ILE A 45 -2.43 -3.50 -6.45
N ALA A 46 -2.86 -4.25 -5.44
CA ALA A 46 -3.22 -3.74 -4.11
C ALA A 46 -2.01 -3.95 -3.17
N CYS A 47 -1.38 -2.87 -2.73
CA CYS A 47 -0.22 -2.95 -1.85
C CYS A 47 -0.64 -2.68 -0.40
N ALA A 48 -0.60 -3.68 0.48
CA ALA A 48 -0.47 -3.44 1.90
C ALA A 48 0.89 -2.77 2.12
N SER A 49 0.88 -1.50 2.49
CA SER A 49 2.09 -0.69 2.59
C SER A 49 2.33 -0.30 4.02
N ASP A 50 3.59 -0.33 4.44
CA ASP A 50 4.02 0.07 5.78
C ASP A 50 3.70 1.55 6.11
N ALA A 51 3.59 2.41 5.09
CA ALA A 51 3.04 3.76 5.21
C ALA A 51 1.58 3.78 5.72
N GLY A 52 0.82 2.70 5.51
CA GLY A 52 -0.51 2.49 6.08
C GLY A 52 -0.49 2.43 7.61
N ALA A 53 0.57 1.89 8.22
CA ALA A 53 0.69 1.87 9.68
C ALA A 53 0.85 3.27 10.28
N MET A 54 1.36 4.24 9.51
CA MET A 54 1.44 5.63 9.94
C MET A 54 0.05 6.25 10.09
N THR A 55 -0.87 5.93 9.20
CA THR A 55 -2.23 6.51 9.22
C THR A 55 -3.21 5.69 10.05
N LEU A 56 -3.09 4.37 10.07
CA LEU A 56 -3.98 3.49 10.82
C LEU A 56 -3.60 3.38 12.29
N PHE A 57 -2.30 3.24 12.56
CA PHE A 57 -1.78 2.98 13.90
C PHE A 57 -1.03 4.18 14.49
N GLY A 58 -0.98 5.30 13.76
CA GLY A 58 -0.36 6.54 14.24
C GLY A 58 1.17 6.46 14.38
N ARG A 59 1.81 5.53 13.67
CA ARG A 59 3.28 5.42 13.66
C ARG A 59 3.88 6.71 13.08
N GLU A 60 4.90 7.24 13.74
CA GLU A 60 5.54 8.49 13.28
C GLU A 60 6.38 8.28 12.02
N THR A 61 6.84 7.05 11.80
CA THR A 61 7.75 6.68 10.71
C THR A 61 7.62 5.19 10.40
N THR A 62 7.82 4.83 9.13
CA THR A 62 7.85 3.43 8.66
C THR A 62 8.96 2.60 9.32
N LEU A 63 10.01 3.25 9.83
CA LEU A 63 11.09 2.59 10.57
C LEU A 63 10.64 1.90 11.87
N THR A 64 9.50 2.32 12.42
CA THR A 64 8.97 1.80 13.70
C THR A 64 7.86 0.78 13.52
N VAL A 65 7.53 0.42 12.28
CA VAL A 65 6.47 -0.55 11.98
C VAL A 65 6.98 -1.95 12.30
N PRO A 66 6.41 -2.62 13.32
CA PRO A 66 6.80 -3.98 13.64
C PRO A 66 6.18 -4.96 12.64
N PHE A 67 6.84 -6.09 12.43
CA PHE A 67 6.38 -7.14 11.52
C PHE A 67 4.91 -7.56 11.76
N TYR A 68 4.47 -7.64 13.03
CA TYR A 68 3.11 -8.08 13.33
C TYR A 68 2.04 -7.06 12.88
N GLU A 69 2.33 -5.76 12.85
CA GLU A 69 1.38 -4.76 12.34
C GLU A 69 1.24 -4.86 10.84
N GLU A 70 2.36 -5.01 10.13
CA GLU A 70 2.36 -5.22 8.68
C GLU A 70 1.65 -6.53 8.31
N LEU A 71 1.81 -7.58 9.11
CA LEU A 71 1.08 -8.83 8.94
C LEU A 71 -0.43 -8.64 9.08
N VAL A 72 -0.89 -7.94 10.13
CA VAL A 72 -2.32 -7.66 10.34
C VAL A 72 -2.90 -6.79 9.23
N LEU A 73 -2.13 -5.79 8.77
CA LEU A 73 -2.48 -4.95 7.63
C LEU A 73 -2.65 -5.80 6.36
N THR A 74 -1.66 -6.64 6.06
CA THR A 74 -1.68 -7.56 4.92
C THR A 74 -2.90 -8.46 4.95
N GLN A 75 -3.24 -9.04 6.11
CA GLN A 75 -4.45 -9.85 6.28
C GLN A 75 -5.74 -9.08 5.98
N ALA A 76 -5.83 -7.82 6.40
CA ALA A 76 -7.00 -6.98 6.12
C ALA A 76 -7.15 -6.72 4.62
N VAL A 77 -6.06 -6.37 3.94
CA VAL A 77 -6.04 -6.13 2.49
C VAL A 77 -6.38 -7.42 1.73
N ALA A 78 -5.71 -8.53 2.05
CA ALA A 78 -5.94 -9.81 1.38
C ALA A 78 -7.40 -10.29 1.49
N ARG A 79 -8.07 -10.08 2.64
CA ARG A 79 -9.50 -10.39 2.78
C ARG A 79 -10.41 -9.55 1.88
N GLY A 80 -10.02 -8.32 1.59
CA GLY A 80 -10.80 -7.39 0.76
C GLY A 80 -10.48 -7.46 -0.73
N THR A 81 -9.44 -8.20 -1.13
CA THR A 81 -8.96 -8.25 -2.51
C THR A 81 -9.14 -9.64 -3.12
N LYS A 82 -9.95 -9.73 -4.17
CA LYS A 82 -10.20 -10.98 -4.91
C LYS A 82 -9.44 -11.04 -6.23
N TYR A 83 -9.27 -9.90 -6.91
CA TYR A 83 -8.78 -9.85 -8.29
C TYR A 83 -7.45 -9.14 -8.46
N ALA A 84 -7.12 -8.10 -7.70
CA ALA A 84 -5.81 -7.48 -7.78
C ALA A 84 -4.71 -8.42 -7.25
N LEU A 85 -3.48 -8.24 -7.74
CA LEU A 85 -2.30 -8.87 -7.14
C LEU A 85 -2.03 -8.18 -5.79
N VAL A 86 -1.96 -8.94 -4.70
CA VAL A 86 -1.72 -8.40 -3.36
C VAL A 86 -0.22 -8.42 -3.06
N LEU A 87 0.36 -7.23 -2.87
CA LEU A 87 1.72 -7.09 -2.35
C LEU A 87 1.69 -6.66 -0.89
N ALA A 88 2.63 -7.17 -0.11
CA ALA A 88 2.92 -6.69 1.24
C ALA A 88 4.29 -6.04 1.30
N ASP A 89 4.41 -4.91 1.99
CA ASP A 89 5.72 -4.36 2.29
C ASP A 89 6.46 -5.26 3.27
N MET A 90 7.75 -5.47 3.04
CA MET A 90 8.61 -6.07 4.05
C MET A 90 9.10 -4.96 4.98
N PRO A 91 8.70 -4.94 6.27
CA PRO A 91 9.00 -3.82 7.16
C PRO A 91 10.49 -3.73 7.49
N TYR A 92 10.93 -2.58 8.00
CA TYR A 92 12.33 -2.33 8.34
C TYR A 92 12.93 -3.45 9.20
N MET A 93 14.20 -3.80 8.94
CA MET A 93 14.94 -4.92 9.55
C MET A 93 14.39 -6.34 9.34
N SER A 94 13.23 -6.54 8.72
CA SER A 94 12.65 -7.89 8.54
C SER A 94 13.32 -8.77 7.46
N TYR A 95 14.23 -8.20 6.66
CA TYR A 95 14.95 -8.90 5.58
C TYR A 95 16.40 -8.42 5.43
N HIS A 96 16.91 -7.70 6.43
CA HIS A 96 18.23 -7.07 6.36
C HIS A 96 19.32 -7.92 7.02
N ILE A 97 18.98 -8.70 8.06
CA ILE A 97 19.97 -9.38 8.92
C ILE A 97 20.55 -10.62 8.22
N SER A 98 19.70 -11.49 7.69
CA SER A 98 20.14 -12.68 6.96
C SER A 98 19.14 -13.12 5.90
N LYS A 99 19.60 -14.00 5.00
CA LYS A 99 18.79 -14.63 3.96
C LYS A 99 17.68 -15.50 4.57
N GLU A 100 17.98 -16.22 5.66
CA GLU A 100 17.03 -17.08 6.36
C GLU A 100 15.91 -16.27 7.03
N GLU A 101 16.24 -15.13 7.64
CA GLU A 101 15.24 -14.24 8.22
C GLU A 101 14.37 -13.60 7.13
N ALA A 102 15.00 -13.12 6.05
CA ALA A 102 14.29 -12.56 4.90
C ALA A 102 13.26 -13.55 4.32
N ILE A 103 13.67 -14.80 4.09
CA ILE A 103 12.78 -15.87 3.61
C ILE A 103 11.68 -16.17 4.64
N ARG A 104 12.02 -16.28 5.93
CA ARG A 104 11.04 -16.59 6.98
C ARG A 104 9.96 -15.53 7.05
N ASN A 105 10.33 -14.26 7.10
CA ASN A 105 9.39 -13.16 7.23
C ASN A 105 8.53 -12.98 5.97
N ALA A 106 9.13 -13.07 4.77
CA ALA A 106 8.38 -13.06 3.52
C ALA A 106 7.39 -14.23 3.44
N GLY A 107 7.84 -15.44 3.83
CA GLY A 107 7.00 -16.63 3.86
C GLY A 107 5.80 -16.48 4.78
N ARG A 108 5.96 -15.82 5.93
CA ARG A 108 4.86 -15.53 6.86
C ARG A 108 3.86 -14.53 6.29
N LEU A 109 4.30 -13.47 5.62
CA LEU A 109 3.38 -12.53 4.94
C LEU A 109 2.56 -13.21 3.82
N VAL A 110 3.10 -14.27 3.20
CA VAL A 110 2.33 -15.12 2.29
C VAL A 110 1.41 -16.06 3.07
N SER A 111 1.95 -16.93 3.92
CA SER A 111 1.19 -18.04 4.53
C SER A 111 0.20 -17.61 5.60
N GLU A 112 0.55 -16.59 6.39
CA GLU A 112 -0.29 -16.03 7.47
C GLU A 112 -1.01 -14.77 6.99
N GLY A 113 -0.42 -14.00 6.06
CA GLY A 113 -0.93 -12.71 5.60
C GLY A 113 -1.84 -12.80 4.37
N GLY A 114 -1.62 -13.76 3.48
CA GLY A 114 -2.36 -13.88 2.22
C GLY A 114 -1.86 -12.98 1.09
N ALA A 115 -0.64 -12.44 1.20
CA ALA A 115 0.01 -11.73 0.09
C ALA A 115 0.42 -12.69 -1.03
N ASP A 116 0.41 -12.20 -2.28
CA ASP A 116 0.92 -12.93 -3.45
C ASP A 116 2.43 -12.72 -3.65
N GLY A 117 2.99 -11.65 -3.09
CA GLY A 117 4.40 -11.30 -3.19
C GLY A 117 4.78 -10.12 -2.29
N MET A 118 6.06 -9.81 -2.24
CA MET A 118 6.61 -8.76 -1.37
C MET A 118 6.96 -7.50 -2.16
N LYS A 119 6.91 -6.34 -1.53
CA LYS A 119 7.64 -5.14 -1.93
C LYS A 119 8.81 -4.94 -0.96
N CYS A 120 10.03 -4.83 -1.50
CA CYS A 120 11.25 -4.69 -0.70
C CYS A 120 12.03 -3.46 -1.12
N GLU A 121 12.24 -2.54 -0.18
CA GLU A 121 13.20 -1.45 -0.35
C GLU A 121 14.63 -1.97 -0.41
N GLY A 122 15.50 -1.32 -1.18
CA GLY A 122 16.89 -1.69 -1.14
C GLY A 122 17.77 -1.00 -2.16
N ASP A 123 18.94 -1.58 -2.30
CA ASP A 123 19.97 -1.22 -3.25
C ASP A 123 20.70 -2.51 -3.68
N LYS A 124 21.78 -2.37 -4.44
CA LYS A 124 22.60 -3.51 -4.88
C LYS A 124 23.13 -4.40 -3.74
N TYR A 125 23.22 -3.89 -2.50
CA TYR A 125 23.68 -4.68 -1.36
C TYR A 125 22.55 -5.50 -0.75
N THR A 126 21.37 -4.90 -0.59
CA THR A 126 20.17 -5.62 -0.11
C THR A 126 19.65 -6.64 -1.14
N ALA A 127 19.99 -6.46 -2.42
CA ALA A 127 19.60 -7.34 -3.52
C ALA A 127 19.95 -8.83 -3.27
N GLU A 128 21.02 -9.14 -2.53
CA GLU A 128 21.36 -10.54 -2.21
C GLU A 128 20.33 -11.23 -1.30
N ASN A 129 19.75 -10.51 -0.33
CA ASN A 129 18.71 -11.04 0.53
C ASN A 129 17.38 -11.15 -0.23
N ILE A 130 17.08 -10.18 -1.09
CA ILE A 130 15.91 -10.22 -1.99
C ILE A 130 15.99 -11.42 -2.93
N LYS A 131 17.17 -11.68 -3.52
CA LYS A 131 17.42 -12.86 -4.36
C LYS A 131 17.15 -14.17 -3.62
N ALA A 132 17.40 -14.22 -2.32
CA ALA A 132 17.09 -15.39 -1.50
C ALA A 132 15.57 -15.61 -1.34
N ILE A 133 14.79 -14.52 -1.15
CA ILE A 133 13.32 -14.58 -1.13
C ILE A 133 12.79 -15.08 -2.48
N VAL A 134 13.26 -14.51 -3.59
CA VAL A 134 12.85 -14.90 -4.95
C VAL A 134 13.17 -16.37 -5.22
N ARG A 135 14.38 -16.83 -4.85
CA ARG A 135 14.79 -18.25 -5.01
C ARG A 135 14.00 -19.21 -4.13
N ALA A 136 13.44 -18.75 -3.02
CA ALA A 136 12.52 -19.53 -2.20
C ALA A 136 11.11 -19.66 -2.82
N GLY A 137 10.86 -19.03 -3.97
CA GLY A 137 9.60 -19.11 -4.71
C GLY A 137 8.60 -18.00 -4.36
N ILE A 138 9.04 -16.95 -3.65
CA ILE A 138 8.18 -15.82 -3.28
C ILE A 138 8.48 -14.65 -4.22
N PRO A 139 7.51 -14.17 -5.01
CA PRO A 139 7.72 -13.03 -5.90
C PRO A 139 8.05 -11.75 -5.14
N VAL A 140 8.96 -10.94 -5.68
CA VAL A 140 9.34 -9.64 -5.10
C VAL A 140 9.28 -8.54 -6.14
N MET A 141 8.66 -7.42 -5.78
CA MET A 141 8.85 -6.13 -6.42
C MET A 141 9.96 -5.38 -5.66
N GLY A 142 11.02 -5.00 -6.37
CA GLY A 142 12.07 -4.15 -5.77
C GLY A 142 11.58 -2.72 -5.61
N HIS A 143 12.13 -1.97 -4.67
CA HIS A 143 11.88 -0.54 -4.50
C HIS A 143 13.21 0.20 -4.31
N ILE A 144 13.52 1.12 -5.22
CA ILE A 144 14.71 1.98 -5.17
C ILE A 144 14.33 3.47 -5.36
N GLY A 145 15.31 4.35 -5.20
CA GLY A 145 15.10 5.80 -5.21
C GLY A 145 15.03 6.32 -3.78
N LEU A 146 14.04 7.14 -3.47
CA LEU A 146 13.75 7.52 -2.09
C LEU A 146 13.15 6.30 -1.37
N THR A 147 13.98 5.60 -0.60
CA THR A 147 13.56 4.47 0.25
C THR A 147 13.43 4.95 1.70
N PRO A 148 12.21 5.19 2.24
CA PRO A 148 11.99 5.67 3.60
C PRO A 148 12.74 4.90 4.69
N MET A 149 12.97 3.60 4.52
CA MET A 149 13.74 2.78 5.46
C MET A 149 15.22 3.18 5.57
N ARG A 150 15.73 3.96 4.61
CA ARG A 150 17.09 4.48 4.59
C ARG A 150 17.14 6.00 4.71
N VAL A 151 16.04 6.64 5.16
CA VAL A 151 15.90 8.10 5.20
C VAL A 151 17.08 8.81 5.88
N THR A 152 17.65 8.24 6.94
CA THR A 152 18.84 8.79 7.61
C THR A 152 20.09 8.72 6.73
N GLN A 153 20.30 7.62 6.02
CA GLN A 153 21.45 7.42 5.13
C GLN A 153 21.41 8.36 3.92
N ILE A 154 20.21 8.62 3.39
CA ILE A 154 20.01 9.47 2.20
C ILE A 154 19.81 10.96 2.55
N GLY A 155 19.79 11.31 3.84
CA GLY A 155 19.74 12.71 4.29
C GLY A 155 18.34 13.34 4.27
N GLY A 156 17.29 12.55 4.48
CA GLY A 156 15.90 13.00 4.54
C GLY A 156 15.07 12.63 3.30
N PHE A 157 13.80 13.04 3.30
CA PHE A 157 12.89 12.87 2.17
C PHE A 157 13.22 13.83 1.04
N ARG A 158 14.20 13.46 0.21
CA ARG A 158 14.70 14.26 -0.92
C ARG A 158 14.72 13.44 -2.19
N ALA A 159 14.61 14.13 -3.34
CA ALA A 159 14.73 13.50 -4.64
C ALA A 159 16.10 12.84 -4.81
N GLN A 160 16.10 11.63 -5.36
CA GLN A 160 17.30 10.83 -5.59
C GLN A 160 17.68 10.84 -7.07
N GLY A 161 18.96 10.69 -7.39
CA GLY A 161 19.42 10.65 -8.80
C GLY A 161 19.51 12.00 -9.51
N THR A 162 19.61 13.11 -8.77
CA THR A 162 19.65 14.48 -9.35
C THR A 162 21.02 14.90 -9.91
N THR A 163 22.05 14.06 -9.77
CA THR A 163 23.36 14.22 -10.42
C THR A 163 23.69 12.99 -11.24
N ALA A 164 24.58 13.11 -12.23
CA ALA A 164 24.96 12.00 -13.09
C ALA A 164 25.49 10.78 -12.31
N GLU A 165 26.31 11.01 -11.28
CA GLU A 165 26.85 9.93 -10.43
C GLU A 165 25.76 9.27 -9.59
N ALA A 166 24.79 10.05 -9.08
CA ALA A 166 23.66 9.52 -8.34
C ALA A 166 22.70 8.73 -9.24
N ALA A 167 22.42 9.25 -10.43
CA ALA A 167 21.62 8.57 -11.45
C ALA A 167 22.26 7.25 -11.87
N LYS A 168 23.58 7.23 -12.10
CA LYS A 168 24.31 6.00 -12.42
C LYS A 168 24.19 4.96 -11.30
N ARG A 169 24.30 5.37 -10.03
CA ARG A 169 24.11 4.45 -8.89
C ARG A 169 22.71 3.84 -8.87
N LEU A 170 21.66 4.64 -9.11
CA LEU A 170 20.30 4.12 -9.19
C LEU A 170 20.10 3.16 -10.37
N VAL A 171 20.76 3.38 -11.51
CA VAL A 171 20.76 2.41 -12.62
C VAL A 171 21.45 1.11 -12.20
N ASP A 172 22.58 1.17 -11.50
CA ASP A 172 23.27 -0.01 -10.97
C ASP A 172 22.37 -0.77 -9.98
N ASP A 173 21.65 -0.07 -9.10
CA ASP A 173 20.68 -0.66 -8.15
C ASP A 173 19.49 -1.29 -8.88
N ALA A 174 18.95 -0.63 -9.91
CA ALA A 174 17.86 -1.14 -10.73
C ALA A 174 18.23 -2.46 -11.43
N LEU A 175 19.42 -2.54 -12.01
CA LEU A 175 19.95 -3.75 -12.64
C LEU A 175 20.20 -4.86 -11.61
N ALA A 176 20.66 -4.50 -10.40
CA ALA A 176 20.84 -5.47 -9.32
C ALA A 176 19.50 -6.06 -8.83
N MET A 177 18.44 -5.25 -8.77
CA MET A 177 17.09 -5.75 -8.45
C MET A 177 16.55 -6.68 -9.54
N GLU A 178 16.77 -6.35 -10.82
CA GLU A 178 16.40 -7.23 -11.92
C GLU A 178 17.19 -8.56 -11.89
N ASP A 179 18.51 -8.54 -11.66
CA ASP A 179 19.34 -9.75 -11.51
C ASP A 179 18.98 -10.59 -10.26
N ALA A 180 18.49 -9.95 -9.20
CA ALA A 180 17.95 -10.64 -8.04
C ALA A 180 16.66 -11.42 -8.38
N GLY A 181 16.03 -11.12 -9.52
CA GLY A 181 14.82 -11.76 -10.00
C GLY A 181 13.54 -11.06 -9.55
N CYS A 182 13.61 -9.78 -9.19
CA CYS A 182 12.41 -8.98 -8.95
C CYS A 182 11.53 -8.97 -10.21
N PHE A 183 10.22 -9.16 -10.05
CA PHE A 183 9.30 -9.22 -11.20
C PHE A 183 8.88 -7.83 -11.70
N ALA A 184 9.09 -6.80 -10.88
CA ALA A 184 8.84 -5.39 -11.16
C ALA A 184 9.71 -4.52 -10.24
N LEU A 185 9.82 -3.23 -10.56
CA LEU A 185 10.57 -2.25 -9.79
C LEU A 185 9.70 -1.02 -9.51
N LEU A 186 9.56 -0.63 -8.25
CA LEU A 186 9.04 0.68 -7.87
C LEU A 186 10.19 1.68 -7.78
N LEU A 187 9.98 2.86 -8.36
CA LEU A 187 10.94 3.94 -8.42
C LEU A 187 10.35 5.19 -7.78
N GLU A 188 10.88 5.58 -6.62
CA GLU A 188 10.31 6.65 -5.79
C GLU A 188 11.13 7.94 -5.87
N VAL A 189 10.46 9.06 -6.17
CA VAL A 189 10.98 10.44 -6.16
C VAL A 189 12.36 10.57 -6.81
N VAL A 190 12.39 10.33 -8.13
CA VAL A 190 13.57 10.53 -8.99
C VAL A 190 13.24 11.44 -10.18
N PRO A 191 14.23 12.05 -10.86
CA PRO A 191 13.98 12.81 -12.08
C PRO A 191 13.25 12.00 -13.15
N ALA A 192 12.32 12.64 -13.87
CA ALA A 192 11.47 11.95 -14.83
C ALA A 192 12.26 11.35 -16.00
N GLU A 193 13.34 12.01 -16.43
CA GLU A 193 14.26 11.52 -17.45
C GLU A 193 15.00 10.25 -17.00
N LEU A 194 15.33 10.14 -15.71
CA LEU A 194 15.93 8.94 -15.15
C LEU A 194 14.88 7.82 -15.04
N GLY A 195 13.65 8.15 -14.63
CA GLY A 195 12.54 7.20 -14.62
C GLY A 195 12.26 6.62 -16.01
N GLN A 196 12.25 7.46 -17.04
CA GLN A 196 12.14 7.02 -18.42
C GLN A 196 13.30 6.10 -18.81
N TYR A 197 14.55 6.51 -18.56
CA TYR A 197 15.73 5.73 -18.91
C TYR A 197 15.72 4.33 -18.26
N ILE A 198 15.40 4.24 -16.96
CA ILE A 198 15.32 2.95 -16.26
C ILE A 198 14.19 2.09 -16.83
N THR A 199 13.03 2.69 -17.13
CA THR A 199 11.88 1.98 -17.71
C THR A 199 12.20 1.35 -19.07
N GLU A 200 12.91 2.08 -19.93
CA GLU A 200 13.36 1.60 -21.24
C GLU A 200 14.48 0.56 -21.13
N ARG A 201 15.31 0.63 -20.08
CA ARG A 201 16.48 -0.22 -19.89
C ARG A 201 16.16 -1.60 -19.30
N LEU A 202 15.15 -1.68 -18.42
CA LEU A 202 14.75 -2.92 -17.75
C LEU A 202 13.73 -3.73 -18.55
N SER A 203 13.83 -5.05 -18.46
CA SER A 203 12.86 -5.98 -19.05
C SER A 203 11.59 -6.12 -18.21
N ILE A 204 11.68 -5.82 -16.90
CA ILE A 204 10.57 -5.87 -15.96
C ILE A 204 9.78 -4.55 -15.92
N PRO A 205 8.48 -4.56 -15.51
CA PRO A 205 7.70 -3.35 -15.32
C PRO A 205 8.31 -2.41 -14.28
N VAL A 206 8.32 -1.11 -14.59
CA VAL A 206 8.73 -0.05 -13.67
C VAL A 206 7.50 0.76 -13.26
N ILE A 207 7.33 0.95 -11.95
CA ILE A 207 6.20 1.64 -11.34
C ILE A 207 6.69 2.95 -10.72
N SER A 208 6.10 4.06 -11.14
CA SER A 208 6.44 5.40 -10.65
C SER A 208 5.74 5.70 -9.33
N LEU A 209 6.49 6.18 -8.34
CA LEU A 209 5.98 6.95 -7.21
C LEU A 209 6.69 8.30 -7.22
N GLY A 210 6.26 9.20 -8.11
CA GLY A 210 6.94 10.47 -8.33
C GLY A 210 8.22 10.37 -9.17
N ALA A 211 8.33 9.37 -10.05
CA ALA A 211 9.41 9.18 -11.04
C ALA A 211 9.01 9.63 -12.47
N GLY A 212 7.96 10.45 -12.59
CA GLY A 212 7.41 10.91 -13.87
C GLY A 212 6.40 9.92 -14.49
N PRO A 213 5.79 10.30 -15.64
CA PRO A 213 4.71 9.55 -16.28
C PRO A 213 5.18 8.48 -17.27
N TYR A 214 6.50 8.34 -17.47
CA TYR A 214 7.08 7.47 -18.51
C TYR A 214 7.31 6.03 -18.04
N CYS A 215 7.05 5.74 -16.77
CA CYS A 215 7.09 4.39 -16.21
C CYS A 215 5.89 3.56 -16.71
N ASP A 216 5.99 2.23 -16.63
CA ASP A 216 4.94 1.29 -17.07
C ASP A 216 3.69 1.32 -16.17
N GLY A 217 3.79 1.93 -14.99
CA GLY A 217 2.71 2.06 -14.05
C GLY A 217 2.91 3.21 -13.06
N VAL A 218 1.89 3.45 -12.25
CA VAL A 218 1.91 4.46 -11.19
C VAL A 218 1.40 3.86 -9.89
N HIS A 219 2.11 4.15 -8.80
CA HIS A 219 1.72 3.91 -7.43
C HIS A 219 1.46 5.26 -6.74
N ILE A 220 0.42 5.32 -5.90
CA ILE A 220 0.22 6.39 -4.92
C ILE A 220 -0.12 5.73 -3.57
N VAL A 221 0.43 6.28 -2.50
CA VAL A 221 0.09 5.88 -1.13
C VAL A 221 -1.39 6.19 -0.87
N GLY A 222 -2.14 5.19 -0.42
CA GLY A 222 -3.60 5.29 -0.24
C GLY A 222 -4.04 6.48 0.58
N ALA A 223 -3.40 6.69 1.72
CA ALA A 223 -3.74 7.76 2.65
C ALA A 223 -3.61 9.16 2.04
N ASP A 224 -2.67 9.35 1.10
CA ASP A 224 -2.46 10.65 0.47
C ASP A 224 -3.61 11.01 -0.48
N MET A 225 -4.20 10.01 -1.15
CA MET A 225 -5.36 10.22 -2.02
C MET A 225 -6.56 10.78 -1.27
N PHE A 226 -6.65 10.47 0.03
CA PHE A 226 -7.74 10.85 0.93
C PHE A 226 -7.39 11.97 1.92
N ASN A 227 -6.16 12.51 1.86
CA ASN A 227 -5.64 13.50 2.82
C ASN A 227 -5.73 13.05 4.29
N LEU A 228 -5.47 11.76 4.55
CA LEU A 228 -5.63 11.18 5.88
C LEU A 228 -4.43 11.41 6.80
N TYR A 229 -3.23 11.62 6.25
CA TYR A 229 -2.06 11.89 7.09
C TYR A 229 -2.00 13.36 7.50
N ASP A 230 -1.86 13.63 8.80
CA ASP A 230 -2.08 14.94 9.41
C ASP A 230 -0.87 15.85 9.46
N ARG A 231 0.34 15.30 9.28
CA ARG A 231 1.60 16.05 9.43
C ARG A 231 2.09 16.69 8.14
N PHE A 232 2.05 15.98 7.01
CA PHE A 232 2.49 16.50 5.71
C PHE A 232 1.85 15.74 4.54
N LEU A 233 1.81 16.36 3.36
CA LEU A 233 1.43 15.75 2.08
C LEU A 233 2.65 15.72 1.15
N PRO A 234 3.09 14.54 0.64
CA PRO A 234 4.19 14.49 -0.31
C PRO A 234 3.87 15.29 -1.59
N ARG A 235 4.86 16.04 -2.10
CA ARG A 235 4.69 16.88 -3.29
C ARG A 235 4.25 16.09 -4.54
N HIS A 236 4.65 14.83 -4.63
CA HIS A 236 4.33 13.96 -5.76
C HIS A 236 2.93 13.30 -5.65
N SER A 237 2.27 13.44 -4.50
CA SER A 237 0.95 12.88 -4.27
C SER A 237 -0.16 13.82 -4.77
N LYS A 238 -1.30 13.22 -5.10
CA LYS A 238 -2.51 13.93 -5.50
C LYS A 238 -3.65 13.59 -4.55
N VAL A 239 -4.20 14.62 -3.90
CA VAL A 239 -5.44 14.48 -3.11
C VAL A 239 -6.62 14.47 -4.07
N TYR A 240 -7.44 13.42 -3.99
CA TYR A 240 -8.69 13.31 -4.74
C TYR A 240 -9.88 13.79 -3.90
N VAL A 241 -9.86 13.53 -2.59
CA VAL A 241 -10.87 13.96 -1.62
C VAL A 241 -10.19 14.28 -0.30
N ASN A 242 -10.61 15.36 0.37
CA ASN A 242 -10.20 15.62 1.75
C ASN A 242 -11.12 14.88 2.73
N LEU A 243 -10.77 13.63 3.06
CA LEU A 243 -11.59 12.79 3.92
C LEU A 243 -11.57 13.27 5.38
N ARG A 244 -10.53 13.99 5.80
CA ARG A 244 -10.45 14.56 7.16
C ARG A 244 -11.58 15.55 7.43
N GLU A 245 -11.80 16.51 6.53
CA GLU A 245 -12.89 17.48 6.65
C GLU A 245 -14.26 16.79 6.65
N VAL A 246 -14.40 15.72 5.87
CA VAL A 246 -15.64 14.91 5.85
C VAL A 246 -15.85 14.23 7.20
N LEU A 247 -14.81 13.62 7.79
CA LEU A 247 -14.88 12.98 9.10
C LEU A 247 -15.23 14.01 10.19
N GLU A 248 -14.52 15.13 10.24
CA GLU A 248 -14.76 16.22 11.20
C GLU A 248 -16.19 16.75 11.10
N ARG A 249 -16.69 16.96 9.88
CA ARG A 249 -18.07 17.39 9.63
C ARG A 249 -19.07 16.36 10.14
N VAL A 250 -18.91 15.08 9.78
CA VAL A 250 -19.83 14.00 10.19
C VAL A 250 -19.88 13.85 11.72
N TYR A 251 -18.73 13.88 12.39
CA TYR A 251 -18.70 13.81 13.86
C TYR A 251 -19.30 15.07 14.51
N SER A 252 -19.12 16.24 13.90
CA SER A 252 -19.73 17.49 14.38
C SER A 252 -21.24 17.50 14.22
N GLU A 253 -21.75 17.01 13.08
CA GLU A 253 -23.19 16.83 12.83
C GLU A 253 -23.80 15.86 13.85
N TYR A 254 -23.21 14.67 14.00
CA TYR A 254 -23.68 13.68 14.99
C TYR A 254 -23.67 14.23 16.42
N LYS A 255 -22.60 14.93 16.81
CA LYS A 255 -22.51 15.60 18.11
C LYS A 255 -23.65 16.58 18.32
N ASN A 256 -23.94 17.42 17.32
CA ASN A 256 -25.03 18.39 17.40
C ASN A 256 -26.40 17.72 17.47
N ASP A 257 -26.59 16.63 16.74
CA ASP A 257 -27.84 15.90 16.76
C ASP A 257 -28.13 15.30 18.14
N VAL A 258 -27.11 14.77 18.80
CA VAL A 258 -27.21 14.26 20.19
C VAL A 258 -27.47 15.39 21.18
N LEU A 259 -26.76 16.52 21.07
CA LEU A 259 -26.91 17.66 21.98
C LEU A 259 -28.29 18.31 21.88
N THR A 260 -28.86 18.36 20.68
CA THR A 260 -30.20 18.92 20.44
C THR A 260 -31.32 17.90 20.60
N ARG A 261 -30.99 16.63 20.83
CA ARG A 261 -31.93 15.50 20.86
C ARG A 261 -32.73 15.34 19.55
N SER A 262 -32.18 15.77 18.42
CA SER A 262 -32.74 15.45 17.10
C SER A 262 -32.43 14.00 16.71
N TYR A 263 -31.35 13.43 17.24
CA TYR A 263 -31.01 12.01 17.15
C TYR A 263 -30.92 11.37 18.55
N PRO A 264 -31.42 10.14 18.73
CA PRO A 264 -32.18 9.34 17.76
C PRO A 264 -33.57 9.92 17.43
N GLU A 265 -33.97 9.83 16.16
CA GLU A 265 -35.36 10.07 15.71
C GLU A 265 -36.30 8.91 16.09
N PRO A 266 -37.64 9.10 16.12
CA PRO A 266 -38.61 8.05 16.45
C PRO A 266 -38.50 6.75 15.63
N LYS A 267 -38.00 6.82 14.39
CA LYS A 267 -37.77 5.62 13.56
C LYS A 267 -36.67 4.69 14.09
N HIS A 268 -35.81 5.19 14.98
CA HIS A 268 -34.77 4.42 15.65
C HIS A 268 -35.22 3.89 17.02
N ASP A 269 -36.38 4.33 17.51
CA ASP A 269 -36.90 3.90 18.80
C ASP A 269 -37.43 2.47 18.71
N VAL A 270 -37.28 1.75 19.82
CA VAL A 270 -37.95 0.46 20.03
C VAL A 270 -38.94 0.64 21.17
N HIS A 271 -40.20 0.33 20.94
CA HIS A 271 -41.27 0.50 21.92
C HIS A 271 -41.60 -0.81 22.63
N MET A 272 -42.00 -0.70 23.91
CA MET A 272 -42.61 -1.83 24.62
C MET A 272 -43.88 -2.28 23.91
N LYS A 273 -44.21 -3.57 24.03
CA LYS A 273 -45.51 -4.06 23.58
C LYS A 273 -46.62 -3.32 24.36
N PRO A 274 -47.82 -3.13 23.76
CA PRO A 274 -48.93 -2.51 24.45
C PRO A 274 -49.20 -3.17 25.82
N GLY A 275 -49.31 -2.37 26.88
CA GLY A 275 -49.59 -2.83 28.25
C GLY A 275 -48.37 -3.25 29.10
N GLU A 276 -47.19 -3.43 28.49
CA GLU A 276 -46.00 -3.88 29.24
C GLU A 276 -45.35 -2.75 30.05
N TYR A 277 -45.57 -1.48 29.67
CA TYR A 277 -45.04 -0.35 30.43
C TYR A 277 -45.73 -0.20 31.78
N GLU A 278 -47.06 -0.34 31.81
CA GLU A 278 -47.85 -0.29 33.04
C GLU A 278 -47.45 -1.41 33.99
N ARG A 279 -47.33 -2.65 33.45
CA ARG A 279 -46.84 -3.81 34.20
C ARG A 279 -45.42 -3.59 34.74
N PHE A 280 -44.52 -3.01 33.94
CA PHE A 280 -43.17 -2.66 34.37
C PHE A 280 -43.21 -1.72 35.58
N ILE A 281 -44.04 -0.67 35.54
CA ILE A 281 -44.19 0.28 36.65
C ILE A 281 -44.73 -0.40 37.92
N GLU A 282 -45.61 -1.41 37.81
CA GLU A 282 -46.07 -2.20 38.96
C GLU A 282 -44.97 -3.08 39.56
N LEU A 283 -44.09 -3.65 38.73
CA LEU A 283 -43.00 -4.54 39.18
C LEU A 283 -41.86 -3.82 39.89
N VAL A 284 -41.65 -2.52 39.62
CA VAL A 284 -40.54 -1.73 40.21
C VAL A 284 -40.95 -0.86 41.40
N LYS A 285 -42.21 -0.96 41.84
CA LYS A 285 -42.71 -0.36 43.09
C LYS A 285 -42.50 -1.31 44.26
#